data_AF-A0AAX2D6D1-F1
#
_entry.id   AF-A0AAX2D6D1-F1
#
_cell.length_a   1.000
_cell.length_b   1.000
_cell.length_c   1.000
_cell.angle_alpha   90.00
_cell.angle_beta   90.00
_cell.angle_gamma   90.00
#
_symmetry.space_group_name_H-M   'P 1'
#
loop_
_entity.id
_entity.type
_entity.pdbx_description
1 polymer ?
#
loop_
_entity_poly.entity_id
_entity_poly.type
_entity_poly.pdbx_seq_one_letter_code
_entity_poly.pdbx_strand_id
1 'polypeptide(L)'
;MFEGYGKVSLAVGAALGMVGSVFLSLIVLSFFPTAESILPARTYEFIKDILGPVAAGFGGAIAGVLTSHHIQTKVEAIKAESQALAEAKKAEAEALSVERTAAVNKVSDYNKGIGILISKYRDIATIKRQVVMTSKNDPLRFLTMPISQDIPENQLRASDHLGNLLIEQGMGEVLSKLMVLEQKYVAAMYGVRERNRTVLPYRAEFDAALPRDQFRRSAGLSDVIWVHGCTRLLRLYSFSEGFISMIDDSLISFDNILNELKITFSGKFKFPDLNIIAYQNDGTALEPTPPPFYKTVDELAFAIGDDYSRFLARRDWRACRGGYTAEAVKNTFGDES
;
A
#
# COMPACT_ATOMS: atom_id res chain seq x y z
N MET A 1 53.97 -40.11 -32.74
CA MET A 1 54.44 -39.10 -31.77
C MET A 1 54.70 -39.66 -30.36
N PHE A 2 54.79 -40.99 -30.16
CA PHE A 2 54.98 -41.61 -28.84
C PHE A 2 56.28 -42.44 -28.69
N GLU A 3 57.14 -42.55 -29.71
CA GLU A 3 58.40 -43.32 -29.62
C GLU A 3 59.53 -42.61 -28.83
N GLY A 4 59.40 -41.31 -28.55
CA GLY A 4 60.39 -40.56 -27.79
C GLY A 4 60.27 -40.69 -26.26
N TYR A 5 59.07 -40.96 -25.75
CA TYR A 5 58.80 -40.97 -24.31
C TYR A 5 59.42 -42.18 -23.59
N GLY A 6 59.54 -43.33 -24.27
CA GLY A 6 60.10 -44.55 -23.68
C GLY A 6 61.59 -44.45 -23.35
N LYS A 7 62.40 -43.83 -24.23
CA LYS A 7 63.85 -43.68 -24.00
C LYS A 7 64.17 -42.66 -22.90
N VAL A 8 63.37 -41.59 -22.82
CA VAL A 8 63.52 -40.57 -21.78
C VAL A 8 63.08 -41.13 -20.42
N SER A 9 61.98 -41.86 -20.36
CA SER A 9 61.52 -42.55 -19.14
C SER A 9 62.54 -43.53 -18.58
N LEU A 10 63.19 -44.32 -19.45
CA LEU A 10 64.17 -45.33 -19.04
C LEU A 10 65.49 -44.70 -18.55
N ALA A 11 65.98 -43.65 -19.22
CA ALA A 11 67.17 -42.92 -18.79
C ALA A 11 66.94 -42.22 -17.44
N VAL A 12 65.76 -41.60 -17.24
CA VAL A 12 65.38 -40.98 -15.97
C VAL A 12 65.24 -42.03 -14.86
N GLY A 13 64.63 -43.19 -15.15
CA GLY A 13 64.50 -44.29 -14.20
C GLY A 13 65.85 -44.89 -13.78
N ALA A 14 66.76 -45.09 -14.72
CA ALA A 14 68.11 -45.59 -14.43
C ALA A 14 68.92 -44.58 -13.59
N ALA A 15 68.84 -43.29 -13.93
CA ALA A 15 69.50 -42.23 -13.16
C ALA A 15 68.95 -42.14 -11.73
N LEU A 16 67.61 -42.19 -11.56
CA LEU A 16 66.96 -42.21 -10.25
C LEU A 16 67.31 -43.46 -9.44
N GLY A 17 67.40 -44.64 -10.08
CA GLY A 17 67.80 -45.88 -9.43
C GLY A 17 69.25 -45.84 -8.96
N MET A 18 70.16 -45.30 -9.77
CA MET A 18 71.57 -45.13 -9.40
C MET A 18 71.71 -44.15 -8.23
N VAL A 19 71.07 -42.99 -8.31
CA VAL A 19 71.04 -42.01 -7.22
C VAL A 19 70.42 -42.63 -5.96
N GLY A 20 69.26 -43.27 -6.06
CA GLY A 20 68.59 -43.94 -4.95
C GLY A 20 69.47 -45.01 -4.28
N SER A 21 70.20 -45.81 -5.06
CA SER A 21 71.12 -46.82 -4.52
C SER A 21 72.30 -46.23 -3.75
N VAL A 22 72.83 -45.09 -4.20
CA VAL A 22 73.90 -44.34 -3.51
C VAL A 22 73.38 -43.74 -2.21
N PHE A 23 72.17 -43.17 -2.20
CA PHE A 23 71.59 -42.64 -0.97
C PHE A 23 71.23 -43.75 0.03
N LEU A 24 70.73 -44.89 -0.43
CA LEU A 24 70.42 -46.04 0.42
C LEU A 24 71.70 -46.60 1.07
N SER A 25 72.80 -46.70 0.31
CA SER A 25 74.08 -47.16 0.86
C SER A 25 74.65 -46.18 1.88
N LEU A 26 74.47 -44.87 1.69
CA LEU A 26 74.84 -43.85 2.69
C LEU A 26 74.01 -43.95 3.97
N ILE A 27 72.70 -44.21 3.87
CA ILE A 27 71.84 -44.44 5.04
C ILE A 27 72.33 -45.66 5.80
N VAL A 28 72.58 -46.78 5.13
CA VAL A 28 73.13 -47.98 5.76
C VAL A 28 74.45 -47.65 6.46
N LEU A 29 75.39 -47.00 5.79
CA LEU A 29 76.67 -46.61 6.39
C LEU A 29 76.53 -45.66 7.58
N SER A 30 75.50 -44.80 7.62
CA SER A 30 75.28 -43.88 8.76
C SER A 30 74.86 -44.58 10.06
N PHE A 31 74.27 -45.78 9.97
CA PHE A 31 73.86 -46.56 11.15
C PHE A 31 74.92 -47.57 11.62
N PHE A 32 76.03 -47.73 10.88
CA PHE A 32 77.14 -48.62 11.27
C PHE A 32 78.35 -47.79 11.75
N PRO A 33 78.51 -47.57 13.07
CA PRO A 33 79.59 -46.74 13.62
C PRO A 33 81.00 -47.32 13.39
N THR A 34 81.10 -48.56 12.93
CA THR A 34 82.37 -49.24 12.58
C THR A 34 82.79 -49.06 11.13
N ALA A 35 82.08 -48.26 10.33
CA ALA A 35 82.41 -48.04 8.91
C ALA A 35 83.79 -47.40 8.67
N GLU A 36 84.34 -46.68 9.66
CA GLU A 36 85.68 -46.09 9.60
C GLU A 36 86.81 -47.11 9.42
N SER A 37 86.59 -48.38 9.79
CA SER A 37 87.61 -49.44 9.61
C SER A 37 87.52 -50.18 8.27
N ILE A 38 86.44 -49.97 7.50
CA ILE A 38 86.15 -50.73 6.27
C ILE A 38 86.43 -49.88 5.02
N LEU A 39 86.26 -48.57 5.09
CA LEU A 39 86.49 -47.66 3.97
C LEU A 39 87.86 -46.96 4.09
N PRO A 40 88.61 -46.77 2.98
CA PRO A 40 89.81 -45.97 2.99
C PRO A 40 89.53 -44.55 3.50
N ALA A 41 90.39 -44.00 4.37
CA ALA A 41 90.20 -42.71 5.03
C ALA A 41 89.79 -41.58 4.06
N ARG A 42 90.42 -41.53 2.88
CA ARG A 42 90.15 -40.54 1.83
C ARG A 42 88.74 -40.65 1.23
N THR A 43 88.18 -41.86 1.16
CA THR A 43 86.82 -42.12 0.66
C THR A 43 85.77 -41.76 1.71
N TYR A 44 86.08 -42.01 2.99
CA TYR A 44 85.22 -41.61 4.10
C TYR A 44 85.13 -40.09 4.24
N GLU A 45 86.26 -39.37 4.15
CA GLU A 45 86.29 -37.91 4.13
C GLU A 45 85.48 -37.33 2.95
N PHE A 46 85.62 -37.88 1.74
CA PHE A 46 84.83 -37.45 0.59
C PHE A 46 83.31 -37.66 0.80
N ILE A 47 82.91 -38.81 1.35
CA ILE A 47 81.51 -39.10 1.65
C ILE A 47 80.97 -38.16 2.72
N LYS A 48 81.72 -37.93 3.79
CA LYS A 48 81.32 -37.11 4.93
C LYS A 48 81.27 -35.62 4.59
N ASP A 49 82.28 -35.10 3.89
CA ASP A 49 82.47 -33.66 3.71
C ASP A 49 81.84 -33.12 2.43
N ILE A 50 81.62 -33.97 1.42
CA ILE A 50 81.01 -33.56 0.14
C ILE A 50 79.65 -34.22 -0.05
N LEU A 51 79.59 -35.55 0.04
CA LEU A 51 78.37 -36.29 -0.31
C LEU A 51 77.25 -36.13 0.73
N GLY A 52 77.61 -36.08 2.03
CA GLY A 52 76.67 -35.89 3.13
C GLY A 52 75.92 -34.55 3.07
N PRO A 53 76.63 -33.40 2.98
CA PRO A 53 75.98 -32.09 2.83
C PRO A 53 75.13 -31.96 1.56
N VAL A 54 75.61 -32.51 0.44
CA VAL A 54 74.85 -32.54 -0.83
C VAL A 54 73.57 -33.38 -0.67
N ALA A 55 73.68 -34.56 -0.07
CA ALA A 55 72.55 -35.44 0.20
C ALA A 55 71.51 -34.80 1.13
N ALA A 56 71.97 -34.14 2.20
CA ALA A 56 71.09 -33.41 3.12
C ALA A 56 70.40 -32.22 2.43
N GLY A 57 71.12 -31.49 1.58
CA GLY A 57 70.56 -30.37 0.80
C GLY A 57 69.48 -30.80 -0.19
N PHE A 58 69.72 -31.85 -0.97
CA PHE A 58 68.74 -32.38 -1.93
C PHE A 58 67.56 -33.07 -1.24
N GLY A 59 67.82 -33.87 -0.20
CA GLY A 59 66.76 -34.51 0.60
C GLY A 59 65.84 -33.49 1.26
N GLY A 60 66.42 -32.44 1.85
CA GLY A 60 65.67 -31.32 2.42
C GLY A 60 64.86 -30.55 1.37
N ALA A 61 65.41 -30.33 0.17
CA ALA A 61 64.71 -29.66 -0.92
C ALA A 61 63.52 -30.49 -1.44
N ILE A 62 63.70 -31.80 -1.66
CA ILE A 62 62.61 -32.68 -2.11
C ILE A 62 61.51 -32.79 -1.05
N ALA A 63 61.88 -32.98 0.21
CA ALA A 63 60.93 -33.00 1.32
C ALA A 63 60.19 -31.65 1.45
N GLY A 64 60.89 -30.54 1.28
CA GLY A 64 60.32 -29.19 1.25
C GLY A 64 59.32 -28.99 0.10
N VAL A 65 59.63 -29.46 -1.10
CA VAL A 65 58.74 -29.38 -2.27
C VAL A 65 57.50 -30.25 -2.09
N LEU A 66 57.64 -31.48 -1.61
CA LEU A 66 56.51 -32.39 -1.38
C LEU A 66 55.59 -31.88 -0.27
N THR A 67 56.15 -31.39 0.84
CA THR A 67 55.37 -30.79 1.93
C THR A 67 54.69 -29.49 1.49
N SER A 68 55.37 -28.64 0.72
CA SER A 68 54.79 -27.42 0.15
C SER A 68 53.64 -27.74 -0.80
N HIS A 69 53.79 -28.72 -1.70
CA HIS A 69 52.72 -29.16 -2.61
C HIS A 69 51.51 -29.74 -1.86
N HIS A 70 51.74 -30.55 -0.82
CA HIS A 70 50.66 -31.10 0.01
C HIS A 70 49.90 -30.01 0.79
N ILE A 71 50.61 -28.99 1.28
CA ILE A 71 49.98 -27.84 1.94
C ILE A 71 49.21 -27.01 0.91
N GLN A 72 49.80 -26.75 -0.26
CA GLN A 72 49.18 -25.93 -1.30
C GLN A 72 47.88 -26.55 -1.81
N THR A 73 47.86 -27.85 -2.10
CA THR A 73 46.64 -28.56 -2.53
C THR A 73 45.53 -28.53 -1.47
N LYS A 74 45.88 -28.66 -0.18
CA LYS A 74 44.90 -28.50 0.92
C LYS A 74 44.38 -27.07 1.04
N VAL A 75 45.25 -26.07 0.90
CA VAL A 75 44.88 -24.65 0.94
C VAL A 75 43.96 -24.30 -0.23
N GLU A 76 44.24 -24.82 -1.43
CA GLU A 76 43.39 -24.63 -2.61
C GLU A 76 42.01 -25.28 -2.43
N ALA A 77 41.95 -26.48 -1.86
CA ALA A 77 40.68 -27.14 -1.54
C ALA A 77 39.85 -26.36 -0.52
N ILE A 78 40.47 -25.89 0.58
CA ILE A 78 39.80 -25.06 1.60
C ILE A 78 39.36 -23.71 1.00
N LYS A 79 40.16 -23.13 0.12
CA LYS A 79 39.80 -21.88 -0.57
C LYS A 79 38.60 -22.08 -1.50
N ALA A 80 38.55 -23.18 -2.24
CA ALA A 80 37.41 -23.51 -3.09
C ALA A 80 36.12 -23.74 -2.28
N GLU A 81 36.21 -24.46 -1.16
CA GLU A 81 35.06 -24.70 -0.27
C GLU A 81 34.56 -23.40 0.39
N SER A 82 35.48 -22.56 0.87
CA SER A 82 35.12 -21.26 1.45
C SER A 82 34.53 -20.28 0.42
N GLN A 83 35.00 -20.32 -0.83
CA GLN A 83 34.42 -19.54 -1.93
C GLN A 83 33.00 -20.04 -2.29
N ALA A 84 32.79 -21.34 -2.40
CA ALA A 84 31.47 -21.92 -2.65
C ALA A 84 30.47 -21.58 -1.53
N LEU A 85 30.89 -21.61 -0.26
CA LEU A 85 30.06 -21.19 0.87
C LEU A 85 29.73 -19.70 0.83
N ALA A 86 30.68 -18.85 0.43
CA ALA A 86 30.46 -17.41 0.31
C ALA A 86 29.47 -17.09 -0.82
N GLU A 87 29.57 -17.77 -1.95
CA GLU A 87 28.63 -17.64 -3.07
C GLU A 87 27.22 -18.11 -2.69
N ALA A 88 27.10 -19.24 -1.98
CA ALA A 88 25.81 -19.73 -1.48
C ALA A 88 25.14 -18.73 -0.52
N LYS A 89 25.90 -18.17 0.44
CA LYS A 89 25.39 -17.15 1.36
C LYS A 89 24.99 -15.86 0.64
N LYS A 90 25.72 -15.48 -0.41
CA LYS A 90 25.39 -14.30 -1.22
C LYS A 90 24.07 -14.51 -1.97
N ALA A 91 23.86 -15.68 -2.57
CA ALA A 91 22.62 -16.03 -3.26
C ALA A 91 21.41 -16.06 -2.30
N GLU A 92 21.58 -16.60 -1.10
CA GLU A 92 20.54 -16.60 -0.07
C GLU A 92 20.18 -15.18 0.39
N ALA A 93 21.18 -14.32 0.61
CA ALA A 93 20.97 -12.92 0.96
C ALA A 93 20.27 -12.13 -0.16
N GLU A 94 20.62 -12.41 -1.43
CA GLU A 94 19.99 -11.78 -2.58
C GLU A 94 18.51 -12.21 -2.71
N ALA A 95 18.21 -13.51 -2.56
CA ALA A 95 16.84 -14.02 -2.55
C ALA A 95 15.98 -13.38 -1.44
N LEU A 96 16.52 -13.27 -0.22
CA LEU A 96 15.85 -12.61 0.89
C LEU A 96 15.60 -11.11 0.62
N SER A 97 16.55 -10.43 -0.03
CA SER A 97 16.41 -9.01 -0.39
C SER A 97 15.30 -8.76 -1.42
N VAL A 98 15.15 -9.66 -2.38
CA VAL A 98 14.09 -9.61 -3.40
C VAL A 98 12.72 -9.83 -2.74
N GLU A 99 12.61 -10.83 -1.86
CA GLU A 99 11.38 -11.11 -1.11
C GLU A 99 10.97 -9.91 -0.24
N ARG A 100 11.92 -9.30 0.47
CA ARG A 100 11.66 -8.11 1.29
C ARG A 100 11.21 -6.92 0.45
N THR A 101 11.80 -6.73 -0.73
CA THR A 101 11.43 -5.63 -1.64
C THR A 101 10.02 -5.84 -2.20
N ALA A 102 9.67 -7.07 -2.56
CA ALA A 102 8.31 -7.43 -2.97
C ALA A 102 7.29 -7.16 -1.85
N ALA A 103 7.61 -7.53 -0.61
CA ALA A 103 6.78 -7.25 0.57
C ALA A 103 6.56 -5.73 0.79
N VAL A 104 7.64 -4.93 0.71
CA VAL A 104 7.57 -3.46 0.85
C VAL A 104 6.69 -2.85 -0.23
N ASN A 105 6.82 -3.28 -1.49
CA ASN A 105 5.99 -2.80 -2.59
C ASN A 105 4.51 -3.11 -2.35
N LYS A 106 4.19 -4.34 -1.89
CA LYS A 106 2.81 -4.72 -1.58
C LYS A 106 2.19 -3.85 -0.48
N VAL A 107 2.92 -3.55 0.59
CA VAL A 107 2.43 -2.65 1.64
C VAL A 107 2.29 -1.21 1.14
N SER A 108 3.24 -0.74 0.33
CA SER A 108 3.21 0.59 -0.28
C SER A 108 1.96 0.77 -1.15
N ASP A 109 1.69 -0.20 -2.02
CA ASP A 109 0.52 -0.18 -2.91
C ASP A 109 -0.79 -0.27 -2.12
N TYR A 110 -0.83 -1.12 -1.09
CA TYR A 110 -1.97 -1.16 -0.16
C TYR A 110 -2.22 0.20 0.49
N ASN A 111 -1.18 0.80 1.08
CA ASN A 111 -1.30 2.07 1.79
C ASN A 111 -1.70 3.21 0.85
N LYS A 112 -1.16 3.25 -0.38
CA LYS A 112 -1.57 4.23 -1.40
C LYS A 112 -3.03 4.06 -1.79
N GLY A 113 -3.46 2.83 -2.07
CA GLY A 113 -4.83 2.52 -2.43
C GLY A 113 -5.83 2.90 -1.35
N ILE A 114 -5.55 2.50 -0.10
CA ILE A 114 -6.37 2.87 1.06
C ILE A 114 -6.35 4.39 1.30
N GLY A 115 -5.19 5.03 1.17
CA GLY A 115 -5.08 6.49 1.30
C GLY A 115 -5.96 7.26 0.32
N ILE A 116 -6.00 6.80 -0.94
CA ILE A 116 -6.88 7.37 -1.98
C ILE A 116 -8.36 7.20 -1.59
N LEU A 117 -8.77 6.00 -1.15
CA LEU A 117 -10.15 5.75 -0.74
C LEU A 117 -10.57 6.58 0.48
N ILE A 118 -9.69 6.71 1.47
CA ILE A 118 -9.93 7.56 2.64
C ILE A 118 -10.07 9.02 2.23
N SER A 119 -9.25 9.51 1.30
CA SER A 119 -9.38 10.87 0.77
C SER A 119 -10.75 11.07 0.11
N LYS A 120 -11.15 10.18 -0.81
CA LYS A 120 -12.44 10.26 -1.51
C LYS A 120 -13.63 10.19 -0.54
N TYR A 121 -13.55 9.31 0.46
CA TYR A 121 -14.53 9.24 1.54
C TYR A 121 -14.64 10.56 2.32
N ARG A 122 -13.49 11.17 2.66
CA ARG A 122 -13.45 12.46 3.38
C ARG A 122 -14.02 13.61 2.55
N ASP A 123 -13.80 13.63 1.24
CA ASP A 123 -14.38 14.65 0.36
C ASP A 123 -15.91 14.61 0.44
N ILE A 124 -16.50 13.43 0.24
CA ILE A 124 -17.95 13.23 0.31
C ILE A 124 -18.48 13.54 1.72
N ALA A 125 -17.78 13.09 2.76
CA ALA A 125 -18.18 13.35 4.15
C ALA A 125 -18.16 14.85 4.48
N THR A 126 -17.19 15.58 3.94
CA THR A 126 -17.08 17.04 4.08
C THR A 126 -18.26 17.73 3.39
N ILE A 127 -18.62 17.31 2.18
CA ILE A 127 -19.80 17.81 1.47
C ILE A 127 -21.06 17.58 2.29
N LYS A 128 -21.28 16.35 2.78
CA LYS A 128 -22.43 16.02 3.63
C LYS A 128 -22.50 16.94 4.84
N ARG A 129 -21.40 17.09 5.56
CA ARG A 129 -21.32 17.93 6.78
C ARG A 129 -21.60 19.40 6.48
N GLN A 130 -21.05 19.94 5.40
CA GLN A 130 -21.17 21.36 5.07
C GLN A 130 -22.49 21.73 4.42
N VAL A 131 -23.09 20.81 3.66
CA VAL A 131 -24.27 21.09 2.81
C VAL A 131 -25.54 20.49 3.40
N VAL A 132 -25.51 19.19 3.71
CA VAL A 132 -26.72 18.46 4.12
C VAL A 132 -26.99 18.66 5.60
N MET A 133 -25.97 18.46 6.44
CA MET A 133 -26.13 18.43 7.89
C MET A 133 -26.49 19.79 8.49
N THR A 134 -26.16 20.90 7.81
CA THR A 134 -26.52 22.26 8.25
C THR A 134 -28.01 22.54 8.19
N SER A 135 -28.73 21.85 7.30
CA SER A 135 -30.17 22.03 7.06
C SER A 135 -30.97 20.76 7.35
N LYS A 136 -30.40 19.78 8.06
CA LYS A 136 -30.99 18.44 8.21
C LYS A 136 -32.38 18.43 8.85
N ASN A 137 -32.66 19.39 9.74
CA ASN A 137 -33.91 19.52 10.49
C ASN A 137 -34.92 20.49 9.83
N ASP A 138 -34.58 21.07 8.68
CA ASP A 138 -35.41 22.06 8.01
C ASP A 138 -36.48 21.37 7.12
N PRO A 139 -37.79 21.65 7.29
CA PRO A 139 -38.84 21.09 6.44
C PRO A 139 -38.65 21.35 4.95
N LEU A 140 -37.99 22.46 4.59
CA LEU A 140 -37.68 22.85 3.22
C LEU A 140 -36.16 22.89 2.99
N ARG A 141 -35.42 21.92 3.55
CA ARG A 141 -33.96 21.83 3.46
C ARG A 141 -33.40 22.00 2.04
N PHE A 142 -34.11 21.55 1.02
CA PHE A 142 -33.72 21.72 -0.38
C PHE A 142 -33.52 23.18 -0.80
N LEU A 143 -34.21 24.14 -0.16
CA LEU A 143 -34.02 25.58 -0.38
C LEU A 143 -32.85 26.14 0.44
N THR A 144 -32.65 25.61 1.64
CA THR A 144 -31.79 26.23 2.66
C THR A 144 -30.38 25.66 2.71
N MET A 145 -30.19 24.42 2.21
CA MET A 145 -28.88 23.79 2.09
C MET A 145 -27.90 24.72 1.35
N PRO A 146 -26.75 25.08 1.92
CA PRO A 146 -25.82 26.03 1.31
C PRO A 146 -25.24 25.50 -0.01
N ILE A 147 -24.60 26.40 -0.77
CA ILE A 147 -23.82 26.01 -1.94
C ILE A 147 -22.53 25.37 -1.43
N SER A 148 -22.15 24.24 -2.00
CA SER A 148 -20.87 23.62 -1.64
C SER A 148 -19.73 24.41 -2.27
N GLN A 149 -18.61 24.56 -1.57
CA GLN A 149 -17.37 25.01 -2.22
C GLN A 149 -16.90 23.92 -3.17
N ASP A 150 -16.37 24.31 -4.33
CA ASP A 150 -15.84 23.34 -5.30
C ASP A 150 -14.62 22.64 -4.70
N ILE A 151 -14.81 21.41 -4.24
CA ILE A 151 -13.72 20.52 -3.84
C ILE A 151 -13.13 19.92 -5.12
N PRO A 152 -11.82 20.07 -5.36
CA PRO A 152 -11.18 19.47 -6.52
C PRO A 152 -11.33 17.94 -6.43
N GLU A 153 -11.75 17.35 -7.55
CA GLU A 153 -12.00 15.92 -7.63
C GLU A 153 -10.69 15.14 -7.59
N ASN A 154 -10.61 14.13 -6.71
CA ASN A 154 -9.48 13.23 -6.65
C ASN A 154 -9.52 12.25 -7.83
N GLN A 155 -8.70 12.54 -8.84
CA GLN A 155 -8.59 11.75 -10.07
C GLN A 155 -7.81 10.44 -9.91
N LEU A 156 -7.08 10.27 -8.80
CA LEU A 156 -6.30 9.06 -8.57
C LEU A 156 -7.23 7.86 -8.39
N ARG A 157 -6.82 6.70 -8.92
CA ARG A 157 -7.57 5.45 -8.79
C ARG A 157 -6.92 4.54 -7.77
N ALA A 158 -7.68 4.12 -6.78
CA ALA A 158 -7.27 3.12 -5.81
C ALA A 158 -7.14 1.74 -6.47
N SER A 159 -7.95 1.47 -7.50
CA SER A 159 -7.88 0.22 -8.28
C SER A 159 -6.53 0.03 -8.99
N ASP A 160 -5.84 1.09 -9.38
CA ASP A 160 -4.51 1.00 -10.00
C ASP A 160 -3.45 0.44 -9.04
N HIS A 161 -3.60 0.70 -7.74
CA HIS A 161 -2.68 0.21 -6.70
C HIS A 161 -3.14 -1.10 -6.08
N LEU A 162 -4.44 -1.25 -5.81
CA LEU A 162 -5.00 -2.43 -5.15
C LEU A 162 -5.28 -3.58 -6.13
N GLY A 163 -5.36 -3.32 -7.43
CA GLY A 163 -5.79 -4.29 -8.44
C GLY A 163 -4.99 -5.58 -8.42
N ASN A 164 -3.66 -5.48 -8.57
CA ASN A 164 -2.79 -6.65 -8.55
C ASN A 164 -2.84 -7.39 -7.19
N LEU A 165 -2.89 -6.64 -6.08
CA LEU A 165 -3.00 -7.22 -4.74
C LEU A 165 -4.29 -8.00 -4.55
N LEU A 166 -5.42 -7.46 -5.02
CA LEU A 166 -6.72 -8.12 -4.92
C LEU A 166 -6.81 -9.35 -5.85
N ILE A 167 -6.22 -9.27 -7.05
CA ILE A 167 -6.16 -10.39 -8.00
C ILE A 167 -5.31 -11.54 -7.42
N GLU A 168 -4.12 -11.25 -6.90
CA GLU A 168 -3.25 -12.26 -6.25
C GLU A 168 -3.96 -12.98 -5.10
N GLN A 169 -4.88 -12.29 -4.42
CA GLN A 169 -5.64 -12.84 -3.29
C GLN A 169 -6.96 -13.50 -3.69
N GLY A 170 -7.29 -13.57 -4.98
CA GLY A 170 -8.54 -14.15 -5.49
C GLY A 170 -9.77 -13.29 -5.22
N MET A 171 -9.60 -12.00 -4.92
CA MET A 171 -10.67 -11.07 -4.50
C MET A 171 -11.28 -10.29 -5.66
N GLY A 172 -11.63 -10.98 -6.75
CA GLY A 172 -12.19 -10.35 -7.95
C GLY A 172 -13.51 -9.61 -7.69
N GLU A 173 -14.32 -10.09 -6.75
CA GLU A 173 -15.57 -9.43 -6.35
C GLU A 173 -15.31 -8.08 -5.68
N VAL A 174 -14.36 -8.02 -4.74
CA VAL A 174 -13.98 -6.78 -4.05
C VAL A 174 -13.37 -5.77 -5.03
N LEU A 175 -12.57 -6.24 -5.99
CA LEU A 175 -12.05 -5.38 -7.07
C LEU A 175 -13.19 -4.80 -7.91
N SER A 176 -14.19 -5.61 -8.26
CA SER A 176 -15.35 -5.14 -9.03
C SER A 176 -16.15 -4.09 -8.24
N LYS A 177 -16.41 -4.35 -6.96
CA LYS A 177 -17.05 -3.39 -6.04
C LYS A 177 -16.25 -2.10 -5.91
N LEU A 178 -14.92 -2.19 -5.81
CA LEU A 178 -14.01 -1.06 -5.77
C LEU A 178 -14.12 -0.20 -7.03
N MET A 179 -14.12 -0.80 -8.22
CA MET A 179 -14.25 -0.05 -9.48
C MET A 179 -15.60 0.67 -9.57
N VAL A 180 -16.69 0.03 -9.14
CA VAL A 180 -18.02 0.66 -9.07
C VAL A 180 -18.03 1.81 -8.05
N LEU A 181 -17.40 1.63 -6.89
CA LEU A 181 -17.27 2.67 -5.87
C LEU A 181 -16.56 3.92 -6.39
N GLU A 182 -15.51 3.75 -7.19
CA GLU A 182 -14.81 4.88 -7.80
C GLU A 182 -15.70 5.65 -8.77
N GLN A 183 -16.56 4.97 -9.53
CA GLN A 183 -17.55 5.63 -10.38
C GLN A 183 -18.62 6.35 -9.55
N LYS A 184 -19.04 5.77 -8.42
CA LYS A 184 -19.96 6.44 -7.48
C LYS A 184 -19.36 7.74 -6.94
N TYR A 185 -18.05 7.78 -6.65
CA TYR A 185 -17.38 9.02 -6.26
C TYR A 185 -17.44 10.09 -7.34
N VAL A 186 -17.09 9.74 -8.59
CA VAL A 186 -17.17 10.67 -9.72
C VAL A 186 -18.60 11.20 -9.90
N ALA A 187 -19.60 10.30 -9.83
CA ALA A 187 -21.00 10.67 -9.90
C ALA A 187 -21.42 11.60 -8.76
N ALA A 188 -20.95 11.35 -7.53
CA ALA A 188 -21.23 12.19 -6.37
C ALA A 188 -20.65 13.60 -6.56
N MET A 189 -19.38 13.71 -6.98
CA MET A 189 -18.73 14.99 -7.25
C MET A 189 -19.41 15.75 -8.39
N TYR A 190 -19.81 15.05 -9.46
CA TYR A 190 -20.59 15.63 -10.54
C TYR A 190 -21.95 16.14 -10.05
N GLY A 191 -22.65 15.37 -9.22
CA GLY A 191 -23.92 15.76 -8.63
C GLY A 191 -23.83 17.00 -7.75
N VAL A 192 -22.72 17.21 -7.03
CA VAL A 192 -22.47 18.47 -6.30
C VAL A 192 -22.38 19.66 -7.25
N ARG A 193 -21.63 19.53 -8.36
CA ARG A 193 -21.49 20.60 -9.36
C ARG A 193 -22.82 20.92 -10.02
N GLU A 194 -23.57 19.90 -10.43
CA GLU A 194 -24.89 20.09 -11.05
C GLU A 194 -25.92 20.66 -10.07
N ARG A 195 -25.85 20.27 -8.80
CA ARG A 195 -26.64 20.90 -7.75
C ARG A 195 -26.32 22.39 -7.66
N ASN A 196 -25.05 22.76 -7.53
CA ASN A 196 -24.65 24.15 -7.46
C ASN A 196 -25.12 24.93 -8.71
N ARG A 197 -24.96 24.35 -9.90
CA ARG A 197 -25.43 24.92 -11.18
C ARG A 197 -26.95 25.13 -11.22
N THR A 198 -27.72 24.25 -10.59
CA THR A 198 -29.19 24.33 -10.54
C THR A 198 -29.69 25.31 -9.47
N VAL A 199 -29.07 25.30 -8.29
CA VAL A 199 -29.48 26.09 -7.12
C VAL A 199 -29.07 27.57 -7.25
N LEU A 200 -27.92 27.86 -7.88
CA LEU A 200 -27.40 29.22 -8.02
C LEU A 200 -28.36 30.17 -8.77
N PRO A 201 -28.83 29.84 -9.99
CA PRO A 201 -29.79 30.67 -10.70
C PRO A 201 -31.10 30.82 -9.93
N TYR A 202 -31.55 29.74 -9.28
CA TYR A 202 -32.76 29.75 -8.46
C TYR A 202 -32.65 30.78 -7.32
N ARG A 203 -31.51 30.83 -6.62
CA ARG A 203 -31.29 31.83 -5.57
C ARG A 203 -31.18 33.24 -6.12
N ALA A 204 -30.51 33.43 -7.25
CA ALA A 204 -30.37 34.74 -7.88
C ALA A 204 -31.72 35.31 -8.34
N GLU A 205 -32.57 34.48 -8.97
CA GLU A 205 -33.96 34.83 -9.33
C GLU A 205 -34.77 35.23 -8.09
N PHE A 206 -34.65 34.47 -7.00
CA PHE A 206 -35.34 34.75 -5.74
C PHE A 206 -34.90 36.07 -5.09
N ASP A 207 -33.59 36.29 -4.95
CA ASP A 207 -33.03 37.50 -4.36
C ASP A 207 -33.33 38.75 -5.23
N ALA A 208 -33.42 38.60 -6.56
CA ALA A 208 -33.80 39.68 -7.47
C ALA A 208 -35.29 40.04 -7.38
N ALA A 209 -36.16 39.04 -7.23
CA ALA A 209 -37.61 39.24 -7.12
C ALA A 209 -38.04 39.78 -5.74
N LEU A 210 -37.27 39.50 -4.69
CA LEU A 210 -37.52 39.96 -3.32
C LEU A 210 -36.26 40.63 -2.75
N PRO A 211 -35.94 41.87 -3.16
CA PRO A 211 -34.80 42.61 -2.63
C PRO A 211 -34.92 42.75 -1.12
N ARG A 212 -33.86 42.38 -0.39
CA ARG A 212 -33.82 42.35 1.08
C ARG A 212 -34.15 43.70 1.75
N ASP A 213 -34.12 44.78 1.00
CA ASP A 213 -34.27 46.14 1.49
C ASP A 213 -35.73 46.60 1.62
N GLN A 214 -36.69 45.94 0.94
CA GLN A 214 -38.09 46.41 0.91
C GLN A 214 -39.02 45.72 1.91
N PHE A 215 -38.64 44.58 2.48
CA PHE A 215 -39.48 43.85 3.42
C PHE A 215 -38.67 43.34 4.61
N ARG A 216 -38.98 43.86 5.83
CA ARG A 216 -38.64 43.23 7.12
C ARG A 216 -39.27 41.83 7.29
N ARG A 217 -40.00 41.35 6.29
CA ARG A 217 -40.62 40.05 6.26
C ARG A 217 -39.64 39.09 5.59
N SER A 218 -39.20 38.12 6.36
CA SER A 218 -38.76 36.84 5.85
C SER A 218 -39.73 36.30 4.84
N ALA A 219 -39.21 36.01 3.64
CA ALA A 219 -40.01 35.44 2.58
C ALA A 219 -40.65 34.13 3.06
N GLY A 220 -41.90 33.85 2.71
CA GLY A 220 -42.62 32.61 3.02
C GLY A 220 -42.54 31.60 1.87
N LEU A 221 -43.10 30.40 2.06
CA LEU A 221 -43.23 29.41 0.96
C LEU A 221 -44.05 29.97 -0.22
N SER A 222 -45.07 30.81 0.05
CA SER A 222 -45.84 31.51 -0.98
C SER A 222 -44.99 32.37 -1.90
N ASP A 223 -43.98 33.04 -1.34
CA ASP A 223 -43.12 33.93 -2.09
C ASP A 223 -42.18 33.12 -2.98
N VAL A 224 -41.69 31.97 -2.50
CA VAL A 224 -40.91 31.02 -3.30
C VAL A 224 -41.75 30.44 -4.44
N ILE A 225 -43.03 30.10 -4.18
CA ILE A 225 -43.96 29.64 -5.21
C ILE A 225 -44.25 30.74 -6.24
N TRP A 226 -44.42 31.98 -5.79
CA TRP A 226 -44.68 33.12 -6.68
C TRP A 226 -43.50 33.37 -7.64
N VAL A 227 -42.26 33.30 -7.14
CA VAL A 227 -41.07 33.52 -7.99
C VAL A 227 -40.82 32.35 -8.95
N HIS A 228 -40.87 31.11 -8.48
CA HIS A 228 -40.39 29.96 -9.27
C HIS A 228 -41.50 29.07 -9.84
N GLY A 229 -42.72 29.20 -9.34
CA GLY A 229 -43.82 28.30 -9.66
C GLY A 229 -43.68 26.91 -9.02
N CYS A 230 -44.82 26.26 -8.82
CA CYS A 230 -44.90 24.96 -8.14
C CYS A 230 -44.04 23.89 -8.82
N THR A 231 -44.08 23.81 -10.16
CA THR A 231 -43.37 22.76 -10.92
C THR A 231 -41.85 22.83 -10.75
N ARG A 232 -41.24 24.02 -10.74
CA ARG A 232 -39.78 24.14 -10.55
C ARG A 232 -39.39 23.78 -9.12
N LEU A 233 -40.22 24.16 -8.14
CA LEU A 233 -40.01 23.83 -6.73
C LEU A 233 -40.07 22.32 -6.47
N LEU A 234 -41.05 21.61 -7.04
CA LEU A 234 -41.15 20.15 -6.94
C LEU A 234 -39.95 19.42 -7.55
N ARG A 235 -39.46 19.90 -8.71
CA ARG A 235 -38.24 19.36 -9.34
C ARG A 235 -37.01 19.59 -8.48
N LEU A 236 -36.87 20.79 -7.91
CA LEU A 236 -35.74 21.12 -7.03
C LEU A 236 -35.74 20.26 -5.77
N TYR A 237 -36.91 20.00 -5.19
CA TYR A 237 -37.09 19.09 -4.07
C TYR A 237 -36.66 17.67 -4.46
N SER A 238 -37.23 17.08 -5.52
CA SER A 238 -36.90 15.72 -5.97
C SER A 238 -35.40 15.56 -6.26
N PHE A 239 -34.80 16.53 -6.93
CA PHE A 239 -33.37 16.53 -7.21
C PHE A 239 -32.52 16.61 -5.92
N SER A 240 -32.90 17.47 -4.98
CA SER A 240 -32.14 17.67 -3.74
C SER A 240 -32.20 16.46 -2.81
N GLU A 241 -33.36 15.81 -2.71
CA GLU A 241 -33.51 14.57 -1.93
C GLU A 241 -32.79 13.39 -2.59
N GLY A 242 -32.83 13.30 -3.92
CA GLY A 242 -32.01 12.32 -4.66
C GLY A 242 -30.51 12.55 -4.45
N PHE A 243 -30.06 13.81 -4.41
CA PHE A 243 -28.68 14.17 -4.09
C PHE A 243 -28.28 13.72 -2.68
N ILE A 244 -29.13 13.91 -1.67
CA ILE A 244 -28.87 13.46 -0.30
C ILE A 244 -28.71 11.94 -0.26
N SER A 245 -29.64 11.20 -0.87
CA SER A 245 -29.58 9.73 -0.95
C SER A 245 -28.28 9.26 -1.59
N MET A 246 -27.89 9.88 -2.72
CA MET A 246 -26.66 9.53 -3.43
C MET A 246 -25.41 9.72 -2.56
N ILE A 247 -25.35 10.80 -1.77
CA ILE A 247 -24.24 11.08 -0.84
C ILE A 247 -24.19 10.03 0.27
N ASP A 248 -25.33 9.72 0.89
CA ASP A 248 -25.41 8.71 1.96
C ASP A 248 -25.05 7.30 1.45
N ASP A 249 -25.62 6.89 0.32
CA ASP A 249 -25.34 5.60 -0.31
C ASP A 249 -23.86 5.47 -0.70
N SER A 250 -23.24 6.56 -1.14
CA SER A 250 -21.81 6.59 -1.47
C SER A 250 -20.96 6.41 -0.21
N LEU A 251 -21.25 7.13 0.87
CA LEU A 251 -20.51 7.00 2.14
C LEU A 251 -20.61 5.60 2.73
N ILE A 252 -21.81 5.00 2.71
CA ILE A 252 -22.02 3.61 3.13
C ILE A 252 -21.21 2.65 2.26
N SER A 253 -21.23 2.84 0.93
CA SER A 253 -20.45 2.00 0.01
C SER A 253 -18.94 2.09 0.26
N PHE A 254 -18.44 3.30 0.58
CA PHE A 254 -17.03 3.52 0.92
C PHE A 254 -16.65 2.85 2.24
N ASP A 255 -17.45 3.03 3.29
CA ASP A 255 -17.20 2.43 4.60
C ASP A 255 -17.20 0.90 4.52
N ASN A 256 -18.18 0.31 3.82
CA ASN A 256 -18.26 -1.14 3.61
C ASN A 256 -16.99 -1.69 2.95
N ILE A 257 -16.52 -1.08 1.86
CA ILE A 257 -15.32 -1.53 1.15
C ILE A 257 -14.05 -1.31 1.98
N LEU A 258 -13.92 -0.17 2.67
CA LEU A 258 -12.78 0.10 3.54
C LEU A 258 -12.71 -0.92 4.70
N ASN A 259 -13.85 -1.29 5.28
CA ASN A 259 -13.94 -2.32 6.31
C ASN A 259 -13.65 -3.73 5.76
N GLU A 260 -14.17 -4.07 4.58
CA GLU A 260 -13.90 -5.34 3.91
C GLU A 260 -12.40 -5.51 3.59
N LEU A 261 -11.75 -4.44 3.09
CA LEU A 261 -10.30 -4.41 2.86
C LEU A 261 -9.52 -4.55 4.17
N LYS A 262 -9.91 -3.83 5.23
CA LYS A 262 -9.27 -3.93 6.55
C LYS A 262 -9.34 -5.36 7.09
N ILE A 263 -10.52 -5.99 7.09
CA ILE A 263 -10.70 -7.36 7.60
C ILE A 263 -9.84 -8.33 6.79
N THR A 264 -9.86 -8.21 5.47
CA THR A 264 -9.17 -9.17 4.60
C THR A 264 -7.65 -9.05 4.66
N PHE A 265 -7.13 -7.83 4.75
CA PHE A 265 -5.68 -7.60 4.77
C PHE A 265 -5.06 -7.74 6.17
N SER A 266 -5.79 -7.44 7.24
CA SER A 266 -5.29 -7.58 8.63
C SER A 266 -4.98 -9.03 9.04
N GLY A 267 -5.62 -10.01 8.42
CA GLY A 267 -5.31 -11.43 8.63
C GLY A 267 -4.17 -11.98 7.76
N LYS A 268 -4.00 -11.43 6.55
CA LYS A 268 -3.13 -12.00 5.50
C LYS A 268 -1.76 -11.34 5.37
N PHE A 269 -1.64 -10.07 5.73
CA PHE A 269 -0.39 -9.33 5.66
C PHE A 269 0.13 -9.02 7.06
N LYS A 270 0.87 -9.98 7.64
CA LYS A 270 1.65 -9.74 8.86
C LYS A 270 3.07 -9.36 8.45
N PHE A 271 3.30 -8.08 8.22
CA PHE A 271 4.67 -7.56 8.09
C PHE A 271 5.05 -6.90 9.41
N PRO A 272 5.80 -7.60 10.28
CA PRO A 272 6.08 -7.12 11.64
C PRO A 272 6.76 -5.74 11.69
N ASP A 273 7.46 -5.34 10.62
CA ASP A 273 8.22 -4.10 10.56
C ASP A 273 7.57 -3.00 9.68
N LEU A 274 6.42 -3.26 9.06
CA LEU A 274 5.80 -2.31 8.13
C LEU A 274 4.48 -1.75 8.67
N ASN A 275 4.40 -0.42 8.73
CA ASN A 275 3.19 0.27 9.16
C ASN A 275 2.11 0.18 8.08
N ILE A 276 1.00 -0.47 8.43
CA ILE A 276 -0.19 -0.58 7.60
C ILE A 276 -1.17 0.50 8.05
N ILE A 277 -1.68 1.30 7.11
CA ILE A 277 -2.72 2.28 7.40
C ILE A 277 -3.98 1.55 7.85
N ALA A 278 -4.39 1.79 9.10
CA ALA A 278 -5.63 1.28 9.64
C ALA A 278 -6.74 2.30 9.41
N TYR A 279 -7.75 1.93 8.61
CA TYR A 279 -8.98 2.69 8.57
C TYR A 279 -9.68 2.62 9.93
N GLN A 280 -9.97 3.79 10.49
CA GLN A 280 -10.84 3.98 11.64
C GLN A 280 -11.90 4.99 11.25
N ASN A 281 -13.15 4.58 11.36
CA ASN A 281 -14.28 5.46 11.22
C ASN A 281 -14.60 6.06 12.59
N ASP A 282 -14.66 7.39 12.67
CA ASP A 282 -15.08 8.13 13.86
C ASP A 282 -16.61 8.18 14.01
N GLY A 283 -17.35 7.59 13.07
CA GLY A 283 -18.81 7.49 13.05
C GLY A 283 -19.52 8.77 12.65
N THR A 284 -18.81 9.91 12.63
CA THR A 284 -19.41 11.24 12.40
C THR A 284 -19.89 11.45 10.96
N ALA A 285 -19.28 10.76 10.00
CA ALA A 285 -19.65 10.85 8.59
C ALA A 285 -20.84 9.93 8.21
N LEU A 286 -21.07 8.87 8.98
CA LEU A 286 -22.16 7.91 8.76
C LEU A 286 -23.46 8.28 9.49
N GLU A 287 -23.51 9.41 10.21
CA GLU A 287 -24.76 9.85 10.84
C GLU A 287 -25.88 9.88 9.78
N PRO A 288 -26.92 9.04 9.88
CA PRO A 288 -27.92 8.95 8.83
C PRO A 288 -28.64 10.28 8.70
N THR A 289 -28.80 10.76 7.46
CA THR A 289 -29.57 11.97 7.23
C THR A 289 -31.02 11.69 7.62
N PRO A 290 -31.67 12.56 8.41
CA PRO A 290 -33.08 12.41 8.74
C PRO A 290 -33.93 12.29 7.46
N PRO A 291 -35.03 11.52 7.47
CA PRO A 291 -35.95 11.50 6.35
C PRO A 291 -36.48 12.91 6.07
N PRO A 292 -36.78 13.25 4.80
CA PRO A 292 -37.39 14.53 4.49
C PRO A 292 -38.76 14.67 5.16
N PHE A 293 -39.15 15.90 5.45
CA PHE A 293 -40.43 16.20 6.10
C PHE A 293 -41.62 15.75 5.26
N TYR A 294 -41.61 16.11 3.97
CA TYR A 294 -42.46 15.50 2.96
C TYR A 294 -41.74 14.25 2.47
N LYS A 295 -42.39 13.09 2.44
CA LYS A 295 -41.79 11.83 2.01
C LYS A 295 -41.83 11.65 0.50
N THR A 296 -42.81 12.27 -0.14
CA THR A 296 -43.04 12.16 -1.59
C THR A 296 -43.21 13.54 -2.22
N VAL A 297 -43.00 13.60 -3.54
CA VAL A 297 -43.28 14.81 -4.33
C VAL A 297 -44.78 15.15 -4.28
N ASP A 298 -45.64 14.14 -4.23
CA ASP A 298 -47.10 14.32 -4.19
C ASP A 298 -47.55 14.93 -2.85
N GLU A 299 -46.95 14.54 -1.72
CA GLU A 299 -47.19 15.16 -0.42
C GLU A 299 -46.82 16.64 -0.42
N LEU A 300 -45.67 16.99 -1.02
CA LEU A 300 -45.26 18.39 -1.17
C LEU A 300 -46.19 19.15 -2.14
N ALA A 301 -46.58 18.54 -3.25
CA ALA A 301 -47.50 19.13 -4.23
C ALA A 301 -48.88 19.41 -3.61
N PHE A 302 -49.38 18.48 -2.80
CA PHE A 302 -50.60 18.63 -2.02
C PHE A 302 -50.48 19.79 -1.02
N ALA A 303 -49.40 19.85 -0.24
CA ALA A 303 -49.17 20.93 0.73
C ALA A 303 -49.04 22.32 0.09
N ILE A 304 -48.57 22.38 -1.17
CA ILE A 304 -48.50 23.61 -1.97
C ILE A 304 -49.88 24.01 -2.52
N GLY A 305 -50.70 23.03 -2.91
CA GLY A 305 -52.01 23.24 -3.53
C GLY A 305 -53.20 23.42 -2.56
N ASP A 306 -53.08 22.95 -1.33
CA ASP A 306 -54.13 23.05 -0.31
C ASP A 306 -54.04 24.38 0.48
N ASP A 307 -55.14 24.83 1.09
CA ASP A 307 -55.24 26.08 1.87
C ASP A 307 -54.30 26.10 3.10
N TYR A 308 -53.65 24.96 3.43
CA TYR A 308 -52.51 24.83 4.34
C TYR A 308 -51.27 25.63 3.90
N SER A 309 -51.17 25.96 2.62
CA SER A 309 -50.20 26.91 2.08
C SER A 309 -50.29 28.28 2.79
N ARG A 310 -51.47 28.71 3.28
CA ARG A 310 -51.61 29.95 4.09
C ARG A 310 -50.87 29.88 5.44
N PHE A 311 -50.69 28.68 5.99
CA PHE A 311 -50.01 28.45 7.27
C PHE A 311 -48.48 28.51 7.13
N LEU A 312 -47.95 27.94 6.04
CA LEU A 312 -46.52 28.00 5.68
C LEU A 312 -46.11 29.33 5.03
N ALA A 313 -47.03 30.00 4.33
CA ALA A 313 -46.83 31.32 3.71
C ALA A 313 -46.68 32.47 4.71
N ARG A 314 -47.20 32.32 5.93
CA ARG A 314 -47.20 33.39 6.94
C ARG A 314 -45.99 33.37 7.88
N ARG A 315 -45.20 32.29 7.92
CA ARG A 315 -44.08 32.14 8.85
C ARG A 315 -42.74 32.51 8.21
N ASP A 316 -41.93 33.17 9.02
CA ASP A 316 -40.49 33.32 8.79
C ASP A 316 -39.82 31.95 8.77
N TRP A 317 -39.64 31.34 7.59
CA TRP A 317 -38.96 30.04 7.53
C TRP A 317 -37.48 30.14 7.93
N ARG A 318 -36.87 31.34 7.86
CA ARG A 318 -35.49 31.58 8.30
C ARG A 318 -35.36 31.68 9.84
N ALA A 319 -36.45 31.92 10.57
CA ALA A 319 -36.50 31.93 12.03
C ALA A 319 -36.47 30.52 12.66
N CYS A 320 -36.52 29.46 11.85
CA CYS A 320 -36.60 28.07 12.32
C CYS A 320 -35.24 27.44 12.69
N ARG A 321 -34.23 28.24 13.07
CA ARG A 321 -32.88 27.75 13.42
C ARG A 321 -32.81 26.92 14.72
N GLY A 322 -33.87 26.89 15.53
CA GLY A 322 -33.89 26.26 16.85
C GLY A 322 -34.53 24.87 16.95
N GLY A 323 -35.04 24.31 15.85
CA GLY A 323 -35.80 23.05 15.88
C GLY A 323 -37.23 23.21 16.43
N TYR A 324 -38.09 22.27 16.07
CA TYR A 324 -39.47 22.18 16.55
C TYR A 324 -39.60 20.95 17.46
N THR A 325 -39.91 21.16 18.74
CA THR A 325 -40.45 20.09 19.59
C THR A 325 -41.97 20.12 19.54
N ALA A 326 -42.63 18.96 19.63
CA ALA A 326 -44.09 18.86 19.63
C ALA A 326 -44.76 19.70 20.74
N GLU A 327 -44.05 19.92 21.85
CA GLU A 327 -44.48 20.80 22.95
C GLU A 327 -44.52 22.29 22.56
N ALA A 328 -43.64 22.75 21.67
CA ALA A 328 -43.66 24.13 21.20
C ALA A 328 -44.91 24.43 20.35
N VAL A 329 -45.43 23.43 19.64
CA VAL A 329 -46.67 23.53 18.87
C VAL A 329 -47.88 23.59 19.82
N LYS A 330 -47.89 22.76 20.87
CA LYS A 330 -48.95 22.75 21.89
C LYS A 330 -49.04 24.06 22.70
N ASN A 331 -47.89 24.58 23.12
CA ASN A 331 -47.83 25.80 23.95
C ASN A 331 -48.17 27.09 23.17
N THR A 332 -48.02 27.09 21.85
CA THR A 332 -48.29 28.29 21.04
C THR A 332 -49.77 28.44 20.68
N PHE A 333 -50.54 27.34 20.68
CA PHE A 333 -51.91 27.38 20.14
C PHE A 333 -53.01 26.88 21.09
N GLY A 334 -52.67 26.28 22.24
CA GLY A 334 -53.69 25.72 23.14
C GLY A 334 -54.41 24.53 22.49
N ASP A 335 -54.88 23.59 23.31
CA ASP A 335 -55.69 22.47 22.83
C ASP A 335 -57.06 23.03 22.39
N GLU A 336 -57.26 23.24 21.08
CA GLU A 336 -58.59 23.40 20.52
C GLU A 336 -59.02 22.10 19.84
N SER A 337 -59.92 21.42 20.54
CA SER A 337 -60.76 20.28 20.14
C SER A 337 -61.73 20.62 19.02
#